data_AF-A0A9W5X5M4-F1
#
_entry.id   AF-A0A9W5X5M4-F1
#
_cell.length_a   1.000
_cell.length_b   1.000
_cell.length_c   1.000
_cell.angle_alpha   90.00
_cell.angle_beta   90.00
_cell.angle_gamma   90.00
#
_symmetry.space_group_name_H-M   'P 1'
#
loop_
_entity.id
_entity.type
_entity.pdbx_description
1 polymer ?
#
loop_
_entity_poly.entity_id
_entity_poly.type
_entity_poly.pdbx_seq_one_letter_code
_entity_poly.pdbx_strand_id
1 'polypeptide(L)'
;MIHILKQEFIDSFRSIRSIIIVLFITFVSYQFAKFADNNQALINKILENGGEEGSVYTAAIALIVLVFGFLFAFAISHDSINREVEMRTMRLLVTKTSRLQILLGKFLGTLLFWVVVISVSFSILLIISGSWFLKDYLQSLIFLFYIVSFVLLISTLIPKTK
;
A
#
# COMPACT_ATOMS: atom_id res chain seq x y z
N MET A 1 -12.36 11.13 15.57
CA MET A 1 -11.85 10.00 14.74
C MET A 1 -11.81 10.35 13.26
N ILE A 2 -12.93 10.68 12.61
CA ILE A 2 -12.99 10.94 11.15
C ILE A 2 -12.04 12.07 10.70
N HIS A 3 -11.90 13.14 11.48
CA HIS A 3 -10.97 14.23 11.17
C HIS A 3 -9.50 13.76 11.12
N ILE A 4 -9.08 12.91 12.06
CA ILE A 4 -7.71 12.36 12.12
C ILE A 4 -7.46 11.46 10.92
N LEU A 5 -8.45 10.64 10.56
CA LEU A 5 -8.38 9.77 9.38
C LEU A 5 -8.22 10.58 8.10
N LYS A 6 -9.06 11.61 7.89
CA LYS A 6 -9.00 12.45 6.69
C LYS A 6 -7.66 13.18 6.60
N GLN A 7 -7.19 13.70 7.72
CA GLN A 7 -5.90 14.39 7.80
C GLN A 7 -4.76 13.45 7.40
N GLU A 8 -4.70 12.24 7.98
CA GLU A 8 -3.60 11.32 7.65
C GLU A 8 -3.67 10.74 6.25
N PHE A 9 -4.87 10.55 5.71
CA PHE A 9 -5.04 10.20 4.32
C PHE A 9 -4.46 11.29 3.40
N ILE A 10 -4.84 12.55 3.62
CA ILE A 10 -4.36 13.68 2.81
C ILE A 10 -2.85 13.88 2.97
N ASP A 11 -2.34 13.82 4.19
CA ASP A 11 -0.92 13.99 4.49
C ASP A 11 -0.09 12.87 3.84
N SER A 12 -0.62 11.64 3.80
CA SER A 12 0.00 10.51 3.11
C SER A 12 0.11 10.75 1.60
N PHE A 13 -0.93 11.32 0.95
CA PHE A 13 -0.88 11.66 -0.47
C PHE A 13 0.00 12.87 -0.79
N ARG A 14 0.13 13.83 0.13
CA ARG A 14 0.91 15.05 -0.07
C ARG A 14 2.42 14.84 0.09
N SER A 15 2.83 13.74 0.73
CA SER A 15 4.24 13.40 0.90
C SER A 15 4.91 13.11 -0.45
N ILE A 16 6.02 13.81 -0.73
CA ILE A 16 6.84 13.58 -1.94
C ILE A 16 7.29 12.11 -2.03
N ARG A 17 7.52 11.46 -0.89
CA ARG A 17 7.93 10.05 -0.80
C ARG A 17 6.81 9.14 -1.32
N SER A 18 5.58 9.40 -0.90
CA SER A 18 4.41 8.64 -1.34
C SER A 18 4.17 8.82 -2.83
N ILE A 19 4.29 10.05 -3.35
CA ILE A 19 4.14 10.32 -4.79
C ILE A 19 5.16 9.52 -5.61
N ILE A 20 6.43 9.50 -5.19
CA ILE A 20 7.48 8.71 -5.84
C ILE A 20 7.14 7.22 -5.82
N ILE A 21 6.66 6.70 -4.69
CA ILE A 21 6.29 5.28 -4.54
C ILE A 21 5.10 4.93 -5.45
N VAL A 22 4.06 5.77 -5.51
CA VAL A 22 2.90 5.54 -6.39
C VAL A 22 3.34 5.53 -7.85
N LEU A 23 4.16 6.50 -8.26
CA LEU A 23 4.71 6.57 -9.62
C LEU A 23 5.56 5.34 -9.94
N PHE A 24 6.40 4.89 -9.00
CA PHE A 24 7.23 3.70 -9.17
C PHE A 24 6.38 2.43 -9.35
N ILE A 25 5.42 2.17 -8.46
CA ILE A 25 4.55 0.99 -8.54
C ILE A 25 3.76 1.01 -9.85
N THR A 26 3.21 2.18 -10.22
CA THR A 26 2.44 2.34 -11.46
C THR A 26 3.30 2.10 -12.70
N PHE A 27 4.51 2.69 -12.74
CA PHE A 27 5.44 2.54 -13.86
C PHE A 27 5.89 1.09 -14.04
N VAL A 28 6.27 0.41 -12.95
CA VAL A 28 6.68 -1.00 -13.03
C VAL A 28 5.50 -1.88 -13.43
N SER A 29 4.31 -1.65 -12.88
CA SER A 29 3.10 -2.39 -13.25
C SER A 29 2.78 -2.24 -14.74
N TYR A 30 2.89 -1.02 -15.28
CA TYR A 30 2.68 -0.76 -16.70
C TYR A 30 3.72 -1.47 -17.59
N GLN A 31 5.01 -1.37 -17.23
CA GLN A 31 6.09 -2.02 -17.98
C GLN A 31 5.93 -3.54 -18.00
N PHE A 32 5.51 -4.12 -16.88
CA PHE A 32 5.32 -5.56 -16.78
C PHE A 32 4.09 -6.03 -17.55
N ALA A 33 2.98 -5.28 -17.48
CA ALA A 33 1.78 -5.59 -18.25
C ALA A 33 2.06 -5.56 -19.77
N LYS A 34 2.83 -4.58 -20.24
CA LYS A 34 3.27 -4.51 -21.63
C LYS A 34 4.25 -5.63 -22.01
N PHE A 35 5.13 -6.02 -21.10
CA PHE A 35 6.03 -7.16 -21.31
C PHE A 35 5.26 -8.48 -21.42
N ALA A 36 4.25 -8.67 -20.57
CA ALA A 36 3.37 -9.83 -20.60
C ALA A 36 2.62 -9.91 -21.94
N ASP A 37 2.05 -8.80 -22.41
CA ASP A 37 1.33 -8.75 -23.69
C ASP A 37 2.24 -8.98 -24.91
N ASN A 38 3.47 -8.47 -24.90
CA ASN A 38 4.44 -8.72 -25.98
C ASN A 38 4.99 -10.16 -26.01
N ASN A 39 4.90 -10.90 -24.90
CA ASN A 39 5.47 -12.24 -24.74
C ASN A 39 4.39 -13.30 -24.50
N GLN A 40 3.26 -13.20 -25.20
CA GLN A 40 2.17 -14.18 -25.13
C GLN A 40 2.65 -15.64 -25.34
N ALA A 41 3.72 -15.87 -26.11
CA ALA A 41 4.33 -17.18 -26.27
C ALA A 41 4.93 -17.78 -24.98
N LEU A 42 5.43 -16.96 -24.06
CA LEU A 42 5.87 -17.41 -22.73
C LEU A 42 4.69 -17.63 -21.79
N ILE A 43 3.65 -16.81 -21.89
CA ILE A 43 2.42 -16.97 -21.11
C ILE A 43 1.75 -18.30 -21.46
N ASN A 44 1.58 -18.60 -22.75
CA ASN A 44 0.95 -19.84 -23.21
C ASN A 44 1.68 -21.10 -22.70
N LYS A 45 3.02 -21.06 -22.60
CA LYS A 45 3.81 -22.17 -22.00
C LYS A 45 3.62 -22.30 -20.48
N ILE A 46 3.33 -21.20 -19.78
CA ILE A 46 3.03 -21.24 -18.34
C ILE A 46 1.60 -21.77 -18.11
N LEU A 47 0.67 -21.46 -19.02
CA LEU A 47 -0.70 -21.97 -19.01
C LEU A 47 -0.77 -23.47 -19.29
N GLU A 48 0.00 -23.96 -20.26
CA GLU A 48 0.12 -25.40 -20.52
C GLU A 48 0.67 -26.19 -19.33
N ASN A 49 1.47 -25.55 -18.46
CA ASN A 49 1.99 -26.15 -17.23
C ASN A 49 1.04 -26.02 -16.01
N GLY A 50 -0.22 -25.60 -16.22
CA GLY A 50 -1.24 -25.50 -15.18
C GLY A 50 -1.31 -24.14 -14.47
N GLY A 51 -0.73 -23.08 -15.04
CA GLY A 51 -0.90 -21.72 -14.54
C GLY A 51 -2.30 -21.14 -14.84
N GLU A 52 -2.83 -20.32 -13.93
CA GLU A 52 -4.05 -19.53 -14.19
C GLU A 52 -3.70 -18.36 -15.15
N GLU A 53 -4.51 -18.13 -16.20
CA GLU A 53 -4.36 -17.06 -17.23
C GLU A 53 -4.11 -15.66 -16.65
N GLY A 54 -4.66 -15.41 -15.45
CA GLY A 54 -4.49 -14.14 -14.76
C GLY A 54 -3.22 -13.98 -13.94
N SER A 55 -2.61 -15.09 -13.52
CA SER A 55 -1.52 -15.06 -12.54
C SER A 55 -0.28 -14.35 -13.07
N VAL A 56 -0.03 -14.40 -14.38
CA VAL A 56 1.18 -13.79 -14.98
C VAL A 56 1.08 -12.26 -14.99
N TYR A 57 -0.11 -11.73 -15.24
CA TYR A 57 -0.35 -10.28 -15.25
C TYR A 57 -0.30 -9.68 -13.85
N THR A 58 -0.80 -10.41 -12.84
CA THR A 58 -0.82 -9.96 -11.44
C THR A 58 0.45 -10.30 -10.67
N ALA A 59 1.28 -11.25 -11.15
CA ALA A 59 2.51 -11.68 -10.51
C ALA A 59 3.47 -10.53 -10.20
N ALA A 60 3.60 -9.54 -11.09
CA ALA A 60 4.46 -8.39 -10.83
C ALA A 60 3.95 -7.52 -9.70
N ILE A 61 2.65 -7.24 -9.64
CA ILE A 61 2.07 -6.49 -8.53
C ILE A 61 2.25 -7.29 -7.24
N ALA A 62 1.98 -8.59 -7.26
CA ALA A 62 2.16 -9.46 -6.11
C ALA A 62 3.63 -9.47 -5.62
N LEU A 63 4.61 -9.56 -6.53
CA LEU A 63 6.03 -9.53 -6.20
C LEU A 63 6.44 -8.17 -5.64
N ILE A 64 5.99 -7.07 -6.26
CA ILE A 64 6.27 -5.71 -5.77
C ILE A 64 5.68 -5.52 -4.37
N VAL A 65 4.44 -5.95 -4.16
CA VAL A 65 3.79 -5.85 -2.85
C VAL A 65 4.50 -6.74 -1.82
N LEU A 66 4.96 -7.94 -2.20
CA LEU A 66 5.64 -8.86 -1.29
C LEU A 66 7.04 -8.35 -0.89
N VAL A 67 7.83 -7.89 -1.86
CA VAL A 67 9.22 -7.47 -1.65
C VAL A 67 9.29 -6.03 -1.15
N PHE A 68 8.59 -5.12 -1.82
CA PHE A 68 8.66 -3.68 -1.55
C PHE A 68 7.53 -3.17 -0.65
N GLY A 69 6.47 -3.96 -0.39
CA GLY A 69 5.36 -3.53 0.47
C GLY A 69 5.83 -3.15 1.88
N PHE A 70 6.69 -3.98 2.49
CA PHE A 70 7.32 -3.64 3.78
C PHE A 70 8.17 -2.37 3.67
N LEU A 71 9.07 -2.30 2.66
CA LEU A 71 9.95 -1.15 2.45
C LEU A 71 9.16 0.16 2.36
N PHE A 72 8.12 0.18 1.53
CA PHE A 72 7.31 1.36 1.29
C PHE A 72 6.41 1.70 2.47
N ALA A 73 5.80 0.70 3.11
CA ALA A 73 4.99 0.95 4.29
C ALA A 73 5.84 1.50 5.45
N PHE A 74 7.06 1.00 5.65
CA PHE A 74 8.00 1.59 6.61
C PHE A 74 8.43 3.00 6.17
N ALA A 75 8.77 3.23 4.90
CA ALA A 75 9.19 4.54 4.41
C ALA A 75 8.14 5.64 4.59
N ILE A 76 6.85 5.28 4.49
CA ILE A 76 5.71 6.20 4.64
C ILE A 76 5.26 6.33 6.10
N SER A 77 5.17 5.21 6.84
CA SER A 77 4.42 5.15 8.09
C SER A 77 5.29 4.99 9.35
N HIS A 78 6.60 4.74 9.24
CA HIS A 78 7.49 4.58 10.41
C HIS A 78 7.46 5.79 11.36
N ASP A 79 7.30 7.01 10.81
CA ASP A 79 7.30 8.25 11.59
C ASP A 79 5.89 8.80 11.88
N SER A 80 4.80 8.08 11.56
CA SER A 80 3.44 8.63 11.68
C SER A 80 3.05 8.99 13.12
N ILE A 81 3.45 8.16 14.10
CA ILE A 81 3.21 8.42 15.53
C ILE A 81 4.33 9.29 16.11
N ASN A 82 5.58 8.98 15.76
CA ASN A 82 6.75 9.70 16.23
C ASN A 82 6.75 11.19 15.82
N ARG A 83 6.26 11.54 14.62
CA ARG A 83 6.06 12.92 14.16
C ARG A 83 5.15 13.74 15.07
N GLU A 84 4.09 13.14 15.62
CA GLU A 84 3.18 13.86 16.53
C GLU A 84 3.75 14.02 17.95
N VAL A 85 4.60 13.08 18.36
CA VAL A 85 5.37 13.20 19.60
C VAL A 85 6.40 14.33 19.45
N GLU A 86 7.11 14.37 18.32
CA GLU A 86 8.14 15.35 17.99
C GLU A 86 7.56 16.77 17.85
N MET A 87 6.43 16.92 17.14
CA MET A 87 5.73 18.20 16.99
C MET A 87 4.92 18.63 18.23
N ARG A 88 4.97 17.85 19.32
CA ARG A 88 4.20 18.08 20.57
C ARG A 88 2.68 18.18 20.39
N THR A 89 2.16 17.84 19.21
CA THR A 89 0.73 17.86 18.90
C THR A 89 -0.01 16.72 19.58
N MET A 90 0.68 15.65 19.98
CA MET A 90 0.08 14.53 20.71
C MET A 90 -0.58 14.96 22.03
N ARG A 91 -0.01 15.95 22.75
CA ARG A 91 -0.64 16.50 23.98
C ARG A 91 -1.97 17.18 23.69
N LEU A 92 -2.13 17.80 22.51
CA LEU A 92 -3.37 18.47 22.09
C LEU A 92 -4.42 17.49 21.56
N LEU A 93 -4.00 16.34 21.02
CA LEU A 93 -4.89 15.31 20.49
C LEU A 93 -5.48 14.44 21.61
N VAL A 94 -4.67 14.09 22.61
CA VAL A 94 -5.11 13.26 23.76
C VAL A 94 -6.11 14.00 24.66
N THR A 95 -6.10 15.33 24.68
CA THR A 95 -7.10 16.13 25.42
C THR A 95 -8.46 16.20 24.72
N LYS A 96 -8.52 15.91 23.42
CA LYS A 96 -9.75 15.98 22.62
C LYS A 96 -10.30 14.61 22.20
N THR A 97 -9.47 13.57 22.19
CA THR A 97 -9.83 12.22 21.71
C THR A 97 -9.07 11.13 22.46
N SER A 98 -9.65 9.93 22.57
CA SER A 98 -9.01 8.81 23.26
C SER A 98 -7.81 8.26 22.47
N ARG A 99 -6.82 7.69 23.18
CA ARG A 99 -5.60 7.13 22.58
C ARG A 99 -5.90 6.06 21.53
N LEU A 100 -6.90 5.21 21.79
CA LEU A 100 -7.36 4.19 20.83
C LEU A 100 -7.97 4.80 19.56
N GLN A 101 -8.73 5.90 19.68
CA GLN A 101 -9.30 6.57 18.50
C GLN A 101 -8.23 7.25 17.65
N ILE A 102 -7.13 7.72 18.25
CA ILE A 102 -5.98 8.26 17.53
C ILE A 102 -5.27 7.14 16.76
N LEU A 103 -5.00 6.00 17.43
CA LEU A 103 -4.36 4.84 16.81
C LEU A 103 -5.19 4.28 15.64
N LEU A 104 -6.49 4.06 15.86
CA LEU A 104 -7.40 3.57 14.81
C LEU A 104 -7.56 4.58 13.67
N GLY A 105 -7.58 5.88 13.96
CA GLY A 105 -7.63 6.92 12.94
C GLY A 105 -6.41 6.89 12.02
N LYS A 106 -5.21 6.73 12.60
CA LYS A 106 -3.95 6.61 11.83
C LYS A 106 -3.92 5.31 11.01
N PHE A 107 -4.29 4.19 11.62
CA PHE A 107 -4.39 2.91 10.94
C PHE A 107 -5.30 2.95 9.72
N LEU A 108 -6.53 3.43 9.90
CA LEU A 108 -7.50 3.52 8.81
C LEU A 108 -7.06 4.52 7.73
N GLY A 109 -6.42 5.63 8.10
CA GLY A 109 -5.88 6.61 7.14
C GLY A 109 -4.79 6.01 6.25
N THR A 110 -3.82 5.31 6.84
CA THR A 110 -2.76 4.61 6.10
C THR A 110 -3.29 3.46 5.27
N LEU A 111 -4.24 2.69 5.80
CA LEU A 111 -4.87 1.58 5.08
C LEU A 111 -5.64 2.09 3.85
N LEU A 112 -6.43 3.16 4.00
CA LEU A 112 -7.17 3.77 2.88
C LEU A 112 -6.23 4.28 1.79
N PHE A 113 -5.09 4.87 2.17
CA PHE A 113 -4.06 5.26 1.22
C PHE A 113 -3.62 4.05 0.38
N TRP A 114 -3.26 2.94 1.02
CA TRP A 114 -2.82 1.72 0.34
C TRP A 114 -3.91 1.08 -0.54
N VAL A 115 -5.16 1.08 -0.08
CA VAL A 115 -6.31 0.64 -0.87
C VAL A 115 -6.41 1.43 -2.18
N VAL A 116 -6.27 2.76 -2.13
CA VAL A 116 -6.31 3.60 -3.33
C VAL A 116 -5.14 3.30 -4.26
N VAL A 117 -3.91 3.17 -3.73
CA VAL A 117 -2.71 2.88 -4.54
C VAL A 117 -2.85 1.55 -5.30
N ILE A 118 -3.29 0.49 -4.61
CA ILE A 118 -3.52 -0.81 -5.23
C ILE A 118 -4.68 -0.76 -6.22
N SER A 119 -5.77 -0.07 -5.88
CA SER A 119 -6.92 0.08 -6.78
C SER A 119 -6.51 0.74 -8.10
N VAL A 120 -5.70 1.81 -8.06
CA VAL A 120 -5.16 2.45 -9.27
C VAL A 120 -4.29 1.49 -10.07
N SER A 121 -3.42 0.72 -9.41
CA SER A 121 -2.52 -0.23 -10.07
C SER A 121 -3.29 -1.36 -10.78
N PHE A 122 -4.30 -1.93 -10.12
CA PHE A 122 -5.18 -2.95 -10.70
C PHE A 122 -6.12 -2.38 -11.77
N SER A 123 -6.51 -1.10 -11.69
CA SER A 123 -7.30 -0.44 -12.74
C SER A 123 -6.50 -0.32 -14.03
N ILE A 124 -5.20 -0.05 -13.95
CA ILE A 124 -4.30 -0.03 -15.11
C ILE A 124 -4.16 -1.43 -15.70
N LEU A 125 -4.01 -2.46 -14.85
CA LEU A 125 -4.00 -3.85 -15.32
C LEU A 125 -5.30 -4.21 -16.05
N LEU A 126 -6.46 -3.86 -15.51
CA LEU A 126 -7.75 -4.13 -16.15
C LEU A 126 -7.82 -3.56 -17.57
N ILE A 127 -7.34 -2.32 -17.76
CA ILE A 127 -7.35 -1.66 -19.07
C ILE A 127 -6.47 -2.41 -20.07
N ILE A 128 -5.37 -3.01 -19.62
CA ILE A 128 -4.41 -3.71 -20.47
C ILE A 128 -4.81 -5.17 -20.71
N SER A 129 -5.18 -5.92 -19.66
CA SER A 129 -5.50 -7.34 -19.76
C SER A 129 -6.95 -7.62 -20.16
N GLY A 130 -7.82 -6.60 -20.10
CA GLY A 130 -9.27 -6.74 -20.35
C GLY A 130 -10.01 -7.62 -19.33
N SER A 131 -9.34 -8.06 -18.26
CA SER A 131 -9.85 -9.06 -17.32
C SER A 131 -9.61 -8.61 -15.87
N TRP A 132 -10.59 -8.88 -15.00
CA TRP A 132 -10.53 -8.47 -13.60
C TRP A 132 -10.07 -9.61 -12.70
N PHE A 133 -8.93 -9.44 -12.04
CA PHE A 133 -8.32 -10.43 -11.14
C PHE A 133 -8.68 -10.16 -9.68
N LEU A 134 -9.91 -10.52 -9.28
CA LEU A 134 -10.46 -10.20 -7.96
C LEU A 134 -9.73 -10.91 -6.81
N LYS A 135 -9.32 -12.16 -7.03
CA LYS A 135 -8.61 -12.99 -6.04
C LYS A 135 -7.27 -12.37 -5.64
N ASP A 136 -6.46 -11.99 -6.64
CA ASP A 136 -5.14 -11.38 -6.43
C ASP A 136 -5.23 -9.99 -5.81
N TYR A 137 -6.28 -9.23 -6.17
CA TYR A 137 -6.57 -7.95 -5.55
C TYR A 137 -6.85 -8.09 -4.04
N LEU A 138 -7.75 -9.02 -3.67
CA LEU A 138 -8.06 -9.28 -2.25
C LEU A 138 -6.86 -9.81 -1.47
N GLN A 139 -6.07 -10.70 -2.07
CA GLN A 139 -4.86 -11.22 -1.44
C GLN A 139 -3.83 -10.11 -1.17
N SER A 140 -3.65 -9.20 -2.13
CA SER A 140 -2.76 -8.04 -1.99
C SER A 140 -3.24 -7.09 -0.88
N LEU A 141 -4.56 -6.88 -0.75
CA LEU A 141 -5.14 -6.07 0.31
C LEU A 141 -4.93 -6.68 1.71
N ILE A 142 -5.15 -7.99 1.86
CA ILE A 142 -4.94 -8.71 3.13
C ILE A 142 -3.46 -8.62 3.53
N PHE A 143 -2.55 -8.78 2.58
CA PHE A 143 -1.12 -8.66 2.84
C PHE A 143 -0.73 -7.24 3.30
N LEU A 144 -1.26 -6.21 2.65
CA LEU A 144 -1.03 -4.82 3.07
C LEU A 144 -1.63 -4.50 4.43
N PHE A 145 -2.79 -5.07 4.76
CA PHE A 145 -3.38 -4.94 6.11
C PHE A 145 -2.40 -5.43 7.18
N TYR A 146 -1.76 -6.58 6.94
CA TYR A 146 -0.76 -7.14 7.85
C TYR A 146 0.45 -6.22 7.99
N ILE A 147 1.00 -5.74 6.86
CA ILE A 147 2.14 -4.83 6.87
C ILE A 147 1.82 -3.54 7.63
N VAL A 148 0.70 -2.89 7.35
CA VAL A 148 0.32 -1.62 7.99
C VAL A 148 0.14 -1.80 9.50
N SER A 149 -0.47 -2.92 9.90
CA SER A 149 -0.61 -3.29 11.32
C SER A 149 0.76 -3.45 11.99
N PHE A 150 1.68 -4.14 11.32
CA PHE A 150 3.05 -4.34 11.81
C PHE A 150 3.83 -3.03 11.92
N VAL A 151 3.77 -2.16 10.92
CA VAL A 151 4.47 -0.87 10.94
C VAL A 151 3.95 0.03 12.05
N LEU A 152 2.64 0.08 12.28
CA LEU A 152 2.10 0.85 13.41
C LEU A 152 2.47 0.26 14.76
N LEU A 153 2.47 -1.07 14.89
CA LEU A 153 2.96 -1.72 16.11
C LEU A 153 4.40 -1.29 16.41
N ILE A 154 5.29 -1.34 15.41
CA ILE A 154 6.67 -0.87 15.56
C ILE A 154 6.74 0.61 15.90
N SER A 155 5.93 1.46 15.24
CA SER A 155 5.88 2.90 15.53
C SER A 155 5.38 3.20 16.95
N THR A 156 4.56 2.33 17.55
CA THR A 156 4.15 2.45 18.96
C THR A 156 5.18 1.92 19.95
N LEU A 157 5.87 0.82 19.63
CA LEU A 157 6.81 0.15 20.52
C LEU A 157 8.19 0.81 20.56
N ILE A 158 8.62 1.39 19.44
CA ILE A 158 9.93 2.03 19.31
C ILE A 158 9.74 3.55 19.33
N PRO A 159 9.77 4.19 20.50
CA PRO A 159 9.81 5.65 20.57
C PRO A 159 11.11 6.12 19.93
N LYS A 160 11.03 7.11 19.03
CA LYS A 160 12.20 7.77 18.46
C LYS A 160 13.00 8.40 19.62
N THR A 161 14.16 7.83 19.91
CA THR A 161 15.09 8.41 20.89
C THR A 161 15.63 9.70 20.29
N LYS A 162 15.64 10.76 21.11
CA LYS A 162 16.13 12.10 20.76
C LYS A 162 17.56 12.08 20.23
#